data_AF-A0A497KP92-F1
#
_entry.id   AF-A0A497KP92-F1
#
_cell.length_a   1.000
_cell.length_b   1.000
_cell.length_c   1.000
_cell.angle_alpha   90.00
_cell.angle_beta   90.00
_cell.angle_gamma   90.00
#
_symmetry.space_group_name_H-M   'P 1'
#
loop_
_entity.id
_entity.type
_entity.pdbx_description
1 polymer ?
#
loop_
_entity_poly.entity_id
_entity_poly.type
_entity_poly.pdbx_seq_one_letter_code
_entity_poly.pdbx_strand_id
1 'polypeptide(L)'
;MEKEEAKFHRKLKEIEGKWPAKTKWGNIDIILEAIPNYAGGKGCPDEILVVKVKIPILGTDVELSTPVLIELEKIGYSGAEKDLNKFCERSISGEQKSYLEIPMIVIGGDSYKKIIKSEKKELSARFNITQVPKRMVNGGF
;
A
#
# COMPACT_ATOMS: atom_id res chain seq x y z
N MET A 1 -22.31 6.23 -4.39
CA MET A 1 -21.24 5.71 -3.54
C MET A 1 -20.96 4.31 -4.00
N GLU A 2 -21.72 3.30 -3.59
CA GLU A 2 -21.40 1.89 -3.92
C GLU A 2 -21.18 1.55 -5.41
N LYS A 3 -22.02 2.05 -6.33
CA LYS A 3 -21.79 1.86 -7.79
C LYS A 3 -20.57 2.61 -8.34
N GLU A 4 -20.19 3.71 -7.69
CA GLU A 4 -19.06 4.56 -8.08
C GLU A 4 -17.74 4.02 -7.51
N GLU A 5 -17.72 3.61 -6.25
CA GLU A 5 -16.61 2.86 -5.62
C GLU A 5 -16.33 1.57 -6.38
N ALA A 6 -17.36 0.75 -6.68
CA ALA A 6 -17.17 -0.48 -7.45
C ALA A 6 -16.62 -0.22 -8.86
N LYS A 7 -17.01 0.89 -9.50
CA LYS A 7 -16.45 1.30 -10.80
C LYS A 7 -14.98 1.70 -10.64
N PHE A 8 -14.64 2.42 -9.59
CA PHE A 8 -13.27 2.84 -9.31
C PHE A 8 -12.36 1.65 -8.96
N HIS A 9 -12.85 0.72 -8.14
CA HIS A 9 -12.18 -0.55 -7.84
C HIS A 9 -11.79 -1.29 -9.12
N ARG A 10 -12.74 -1.45 -10.05
CA ARG A 10 -12.50 -2.11 -11.34
C ARG A 10 -11.40 -1.42 -12.15
N LYS A 11 -11.31 -0.10 -12.09
CA LYS A 11 -10.24 0.64 -12.76
C LYS A 11 -8.89 0.39 -12.09
N LEU A 12 -8.81 0.41 -10.77
CA LEU A 12 -7.57 0.07 -10.06
C LEU A 12 -7.13 -1.38 -10.33
N LYS A 13 -8.07 -2.29 -10.57
CA LYS A 13 -7.77 -3.66 -11.02
C LYS A 13 -7.12 -3.73 -12.40
N GLU A 14 -7.25 -2.71 -13.26
CA GLU A 14 -6.60 -2.70 -14.59
C GLU A 14 -5.07 -2.55 -14.48
N ILE A 15 -4.57 -1.95 -13.40
CA ILE A 15 -3.13 -1.79 -13.14
C ILE A 15 -2.55 -2.89 -12.24
N GLU A 16 -3.41 -3.76 -11.70
CA GLU A 16 -2.99 -4.90 -10.87
C GLU A 16 -2.10 -5.84 -11.67
N GLY A 17 -1.08 -6.38 -11.00
CA GLY A 17 -0.19 -7.35 -11.60
C GLY A 17 1.25 -7.18 -11.18
N LYS A 18 2.12 -7.91 -11.87
CA LYS A 18 3.56 -7.95 -11.64
C LYS A 18 4.26 -7.32 -12.84
N TRP A 19 5.04 -6.27 -12.58
CA TRP A 19 5.71 -5.45 -13.56
C TRP A 19 7.22 -5.53 -13.34
N PRO A 20 7.96 -6.27 -14.19
CA PRO A 20 9.41 -6.33 -14.09
C PRO A 20 10.00 -5.00 -14.57
N ALA A 21 10.97 -4.47 -13.83
CA ALA A 21 11.73 -3.29 -14.23
C ALA A 21 13.23 -3.60 -14.20
N LYS A 22 13.92 -3.26 -15.29
CA LYS A 22 15.37 -3.42 -15.40
C LYS A 22 16.06 -2.17 -14.88
N THR A 23 16.93 -2.34 -13.89
CA THR A 23 17.76 -1.25 -13.35
C THR A 23 19.23 -1.48 -13.73
N LYS A 24 20.10 -0.50 -13.44
CA LYS A 24 21.56 -0.64 -13.65
C LYS A 24 22.19 -1.68 -12.72
N TRP A 25 21.54 -2.03 -11.62
CA TRP A 25 22.10 -2.83 -10.53
C TRP A 25 21.31 -4.13 -10.28
N GLY A 26 20.32 -4.44 -11.14
CA GLY A 26 19.54 -5.66 -11.05
C GLY A 26 18.14 -5.52 -11.67
N ASN A 27 17.41 -6.63 -11.72
CA ASN A 27 15.99 -6.60 -12.03
C ASN A 27 15.20 -6.45 -10.73
N ILE A 28 14.19 -5.58 -10.74
CA ILE A 28 13.21 -5.47 -9.65
C ILE A 28 11.83 -5.88 -10.18
N ASP A 29 10.97 -6.33 -9.29
CA ASP A 29 9.56 -6.54 -9.60
C ASP A 29 8.71 -5.56 -8.80
N ILE A 30 7.88 -4.78 -9.51
CA ILE A 30 6.83 -3.95 -8.90
C ILE A 30 5.53 -4.75 -8.97
N ILE A 31 4.90 -4.98 -7.83
CA ILE A 31 3.63 -5.70 -7.74
C ILE A 31 2.59 -4.73 -7.19
N LEU A 32 1.47 -4.62 -7.90
CA LEU A 32 0.34 -3.78 -7.54
C LEU A 32 -0.85 -4.67 -7.21
N GLU A 33 -1.45 -4.50 -6.04
CA GLU A 33 -2.65 -5.24 -5.61
C GLU A 33 -3.72 -4.23 -5.17
N ALA A 34 -4.86 -4.20 -5.87
CA ALA A 34 -5.99 -3.34 -5.52
C ALA A 34 -6.92 -4.08 -4.55
N ILE A 35 -7.14 -3.49 -3.38
CA ILE A 35 -7.96 -4.05 -2.31
C ILE A 35 -9.16 -3.12 -2.08
N PRO A 36 -10.39 -3.61 -2.32
CA PRO A 36 -11.57 -2.85 -1.99
C PRO A 36 -11.69 -2.79 -0.47
N ASN A 37 -11.82 -1.60 0.08
CA ASN A 37 -11.88 -1.39 1.53
C ASN A 37 -13.18 -0.68 1.97
N TYR A 38 -14.08 -0.42 1.02
CA TYR A 38 -15.45 0.04 1.24
C TYR A 38 -16.32 -0.91 2.10
N ALA A 39 -15.92 -2.19 2.26
CA ALA A 39 -16.57 -3.16 3.14
C ALA A 39 -15.98 -3.21 4.57
N GLY A 40 -14.86 -2.51 4.83
CA GLY A 40 -14.11 -2.52 6.09
C GLY A 40 -14.73 -1.71 7.24
N GLY A 41 -15.95 -1.19 7.05
CA GLY A 41 -16.68 -0.39 8.04
C GLY A 41 -16.48 1.12 7.88
N LYS A 42 -17.34 1.91 8.55
CA LYS A 42 -17.38 3.37 8.40
C LYS A 42 -16.06 4.06 8.74
N GLY A 43 -15.52 4.75 7.75
CA GLY A 43 -14.42 5.70 7.86
C GLY A 43 -13.04 5.07 7.68
N CYS A 44 -12.92 4.27 6.64
CA CYS A 44 -11.66 3.74 6.15
C CYS A 44 -11.51 4.22 4.71
N PRO A 45 -10.27 4.34 4.20
CA PRO A 45 -10.03 4.61 2.79
C PRO A 45 -10.87 3.67 1.91
N ASP A 46 -11.59 4.20 0.93
CA ASP A 46 -12.42 3.41 0.01
C ASP A 46 -11.63 2.29 -0.68
N GLU A 47 -10.40 2.59 -1.08
CA GLU A 47 -9.50 1.67 -1.78
C GLU A 47 -8.09 1.72 -1.18
N ILE A 48 -7.44 0.56 -1.14
CA ILE A 48 -6.03 0.44 -0.79
C ILE A 48 -5.32 -0.18 -1.99
N LEU A 49 -4.40 0.57 -2.59
CA LEU A 49 -3.46 0.03 -3.57
C LEU A 49 -2.17 -0.38 -2.84
N VAL A 50 -1.95 -1.67 -2.66
CA VAL A 50 -0.72 -2.19 -2.06
C VAL A 50 0.35 -2.22 -3.13
N VAL A 51 1.43 -1.48 -2.90
CA VAL A 51 2.62 -1.46 -3.75
C VAL A 51 3.68 -2.31 -3.09
N LYS A 52 4.07 -3.41 -3.74
CA LYS A 52 5.22 -4.21 -3.32
C LYS A 52 6.35 -4.05 -4.30
N VAL A 53 7.57 -3.93 -3.77
CA VAL A 53 8.78 -3.90 -4.59
C VAL A 53 9.69 -5.01 -4.11
N LYS A 54 9.98 -5.96 -5.01
CA LYS A 54 10.99 -6.99 -4.79
C LYS A 54 12.31 -6.53 -5.37
N ILE A 55 13.32 -6.46 -4.52
CA ILE A 55 14.62 -5.89 -4.83
C ILE A 55 15.72 -6.87 -4.40
N PRO A 56 16.67 -7.22 -5.28
CA PRO A 56 17.85 -7.96 -4.87
C PRO A 56 18.83 -7.02 -4.17
N ILE A 57 19.06 -7.22 -2.87
CA ILE A 57 20.02 -6.46 -2.07
C ILE A 57 20.99 -7.44 -1.39
N LEU A 58 22.30 -7.26 -1.59
CA LEU A 58 23.36 -8.11 -1.04
C LEU A 58 23.12 -9.62 -1.31
N GLY A 59 22.67 -9.95 -2.52
CA GLY A 59 22.37 -11.32 -2.92
C GLY A 59 21.09 -11.93 -2.31
N THR A 60 20.28 -11.11 -1.63
CA THR A 60 19.00 -11.52 -1.02
C THR A 60 17.85 -10.78 -1.67
N ASP A 61 16.80 -11.49 -2.05
CA ASP A 61 15.54 -10.86 -2.48
C ASP A 61 14.81 -10.32 -1.25
N VAL A 62 14.72 -8.99 -1.16
CA VAL A 62 13.93 -8.31 -0.14
C VAL A 62 12.62 -7.79 -0.73
N GLU A 63 11.56 -7.82 0.07
CA GLU A 63 10.26 -7.27 -0.30
C GLU A 63 9.95 -6.08 0.62
N LEU A 64 9.65 -4.94 0.00
CA LEU A 64 9.04 -3.78 0.65
C LEU A 64 7.57 -3.76 0.26
N SER A 65 6.66 -3.58 1.22
CA SER A 65 5.23 -3.38 0.96
C SER A 65 4.76 -2.06 1.57
N THR A 66 4.03 -1.24 0.82
CA THR A 66 3.45 0.00 1.33
C THR A 66 2.03 0.23 0.76
N PRO A 67 1.07 0.68 1.58
CA PRO A 67 -0.25 1.03 1.10
C PRO A 67 -0.28 2.45 0.53
N VAL A 68 -0.91 2.61 -0.64
CA VAL A 68 -1.43 3.88 -1.12
C VAL A 68 -2.91 3.93 -0.76
N LEU A 69 -3.29 4.84 0.13
CA LEU A 69 -4.65 5.03 0.60
C LEU A 69 -5.39 5.96 -0.37
N ILE A 70 -6.56 5.52 -0.86
CA ILE A 70 -7.32 6.27 -1.84
C ILE A 70 -8.77 6.41 -1.36
N GLU A 71 -9.23 7.64 -1.32
CA GLU A 71 -10.56 8.01 -0.85
C GLU A 71 -11.33 8.76 -1.95
N LEU A 72 -12.57 8.36 -2.22
CA LEU A 72 -13.48 8.98 -3.18
C LEU A 72 -14.46 9.93 -2.48
N GLU A 73 -13.92 10.97 -1.87
CA GLU A 73 -14.74 11.91 -1.12
C GLU A 73 -15.49 12.92 -2.01
N LYS A 74 -16.73 13.25 -1.61
CA LYS A 74 -17.50 14.35 -2.23
C LYS A 74 -17.07 15.70 -1.67
N ILE A 75 -16.70 15.73 -0.39
CA ILE A 75 -16.36 16.95 0.36
C ILE A 75 -14.87 17.31 0.14
N GLY A 76 -14.06 16.35 -0.30
CA GLY A 76 -12.61 16.51 -0.53
C GLY A 76 -11.80 16.23 0.75
N TYR A 77 -10.66 16.93 0.89
CA TYR A 77 -9.63 16.71 1.91
C TYR A 77 -10.13 16.44 3.34
N SER A 78 -11.11 17.21 3.85
CA SER A 78 -11.53 17.13 5.25
C SER A 78 -12.24 15.82 5.62
N GLY A 79 -12.80 15.11 4.63
CA GLY A 79 -13.33 13.75 4.83
C GLY A 79 -12.19 12.75 4.97
N ALA A 80 -11.30 12.75 3.97
CA ALA A 80 -10.16 11.84 3.86
C ALA A 80 -9.21 11.85 5.07
N GLU A 81 -9.04 13.00 5.76
CA GLU A 81 -8.21 13.06 6.97
C GLU A 81 -8.78 12.22 8.13
N LYS A 82 -10.13 12.13 8.25
CA LYS A 82 -10.76 11.30 9.29
C LYS A 82 -10.57 9.82 9.00
N ASP A 83 -10.63 9.44 7.73
CA ASP A 83 -10.47 8.05 7.30
C ASP A 83 -9.00 7.61 7.42
N LEU A 84 -8.07 8.51 7.14
CA LEU A 84 -6.64 8.32 7.42
C LEU A 84 -6.40 8.04 8.91
N ASN A 85 -6.93 8.87 9.81
CA ASN A 85 -6.72 8.69 11.25
C ASN A 85 -7.25 7.34 11.75
N LYS A 86 -8.46 6.97 11.33
CA LYS A 86 -9.05 5.66 11.65
C LYS A 86 -8.26 4.48 11.07
N PHE A 87 -7.77 4.62 9.83
CA PHE A 87 -6.87 3.62 9.25
C PHE A 87 -5.62 3.44 10.11
N CYS A 88 -4.98 4.52 10.57
CA CYS A 88 -3.82 4.43 11.45
C CYS A 88 -4.16 3.74 12.78
N GLU A 89 -5.24 4.16 13.44
CA GLU A 89 -5.69 3.58 14.72
C GLU A 89 -5.94 2.07 14.61
N ARG A 90 -6.66 1.64 13.56
CA ARG A 90 -6.96 0.22 13.31
C ARG A 90 -5.73 -0.59 12.95
N SER A 91 -4.78 0.02 12.23
CA SER A 91 -3.51 -0.62 11.91
C SER A 91 -2.69 -0.90 13.17
N ILE A 92 -2.70 0.02 14.13
CA ILE A 92 -1.98 -0.10 15.40
C ILE A 92 -2.68 -1.12 16.31
N SER A 93 -4.01 -1.07 16.42
CA SER A 93 -4.79 -1.98 17.26
C SER A 93 -4.80 -3.43 16.73
N GLY A 94 -4.51 -3.62 15.45
CA GLY A 94 -4.58 -4.92 14.78
C GLY A 94 -5.99 -5.33 14.33
N GLU A 95 -6.96 -4.41 14.40
CA GLU A 95 -8.32 -4.60 13.87
C GLU A 95 -8.30 -4.80 12.34
N GLN A 96 -7.32 -4.18 11.66
CA GLN A 96 -7.08 -4.40 10.23
C GLN A 96 -5.69 -5.00 9.97
N LYS A 97 -5.54 -5.65 8.82
CA LYS A 97 -4.25 -6.14 8.35
C LYS A 97 -3.27 -4.97 8.15
N SER A 98 -2.01 -5.13 8.57
CA SER A 98 -0.95 -4.20 8.16
C SER A 98 -0.60 -4.45 6.70
N TYR A 99 -0.64 -3.39 5.89
CA TYR A 99 -0.18 -3.39 4.51
C TYR A 99 1.26 -2.85 4.36
N LEU A 100 1.83 -2.35 5.46
CA LEU A 100 3.21 -1.88 5.54
C LEU A 100 4.11 -3.03 6.03
N GLU A 101 5.08 -3.40 5.21
CA GLU A 101 6.16 -4.32 5.56
C GLU A 101 7.50 -3.68 5.19
N ILE A 102 8.35 -3.47 6.19
CA ILE A 102 9.66 -2.84 6.02
C ILE A 102 10.74 -3.90 6.22
N PRO A 103 11.52 -4.24 5.18
CA PRO A 103 12.58 -5.22 5.32
C PRO A 103 13.75 -4.63 6.12
N MET A 104 14.31 -5.42 7.03
CA MET A 104 15.59 -5.14 7.66
C MET A 104 16.62 -6.18 7.20
N ILE A 105 17.75 -5.72 6.69
CA ILE A 105 18.89 -6.58 6.37
C ILE A 105 19.90 -6.47 7.50
N VAL A 106 20.28 -7.60 8.09
CA VAL A 106 21.32 -7.67 9.12
C VAL A 106 22.59 -8.21 8.47
N ILE A 107 23.70 -7.49 8.59
CA ILE A 107 25.02 -7.90 8.11
C ILE A 107 25.84 -8.34 9.32
N GLY A 108 26.14 -9.63 9.44
CA GLY A 108 26.98 -10.15 10.51
C GLY A 108 27.03 -11.67 10.60
N GLY A 109 28.09 -12.18 11.25
CA GLY A 109 28.37 -13.62 11.40
C GLY A 109 28.93 -14.28 10.13
N ASP A 110 29.38 -15.53 10.27
CA ASP A 110 30.03 -16.30 9.17
C ASP A 110 29.04 -17.16 8.36
N SER A 111 27.75 -17.17 8.73
CA SER A 111 26.74 -18.03 8.11
C SER A 111 25.50 -17.24 7.70
N TYR A 112 24.96 -17.55 6.52
CA TYR A 112 23.69 -17.00 6.05
C TYR A 112 22.56 -17.56 6.92
N LYS A 113 21.91 -16.68 7.68
CA LYS A 113 20.69 -17.01 8.42
C LYS A 113 19.53 -16.22 7.81
N LYS A 114 18.64 -16.92 7.11
CA LYS A 114 17.35 -16.34 6.74
C LYS A 114 16.56 -16.17 8.05
N ILE A 115 16.53 -14.96 8.61
CA ILE A 115 15.71 -14.67 9.79
C ILE A 115 14.25 -14.75 9.34
N ILE A 116 13.51 -15.75 9.86
CA ILE A 116 12.09 -16.03 9.53
C ILE A 116 11.15 -15.29 10.49
N LYS A 117 11.68 -14.39 11.34
CA LYS A 117 10.88 -13.71 12.35
C LYS A 117 10.28 -12.43 11.77
N SER A 118 8.97 -12.39 11.63
CA SER A 118 8.23 -11.14 11.47
C SER A 118 7.87 -10.58 12.84
N GLU A 119 8.07 -9.28 13.02
CA GLU A 119 7.78 -8.57 14.27
C GLU A 119 6.90 -7.37 13.95
N LYS A 120 5.79 -7.21 14.67
CA LYS A 120 5.00 -5.99 14.61
C LYS A 120 5.66 -4.94 15.51
N LYS A 121 5.91 -3.75 14.97
CA LYS A 121 6.48 -2.60 15.69
C LYS A 121 5.73 -1.34 15.28
N GLU A 122 5.59 -0.41 16.22
CA GLU A 122 5.13 0.95 15.93
C GLU A 122 6.28 1.77 15.34
N LEU A 123 5.97 2.60 14.36
CA LEU A 123 6.89 3.46 13.65
C LEU A 123 6.19 4.79 13.34
N SER A 124 6.92 5.90 13.44
CA SER A 124 6.44 7.18 12.92
C SER A 124 6.51 7.20 11.39
N ALA A 125 5.38 7.47 10.74
CA ALA A 125 5.27 7.63 9.30
C ALA A 125 4.70 9.01 8.94
N ARG A 126 5.08 9.53 7.77
CA ARG A 126 4.52 10.76 7.20
C ARG A 126 3.56 10.42 6.07
N PHE A 127 2.35 10.96 6.13
CA PHE A 127 1.39 10.91 5.03
C PHE A 127 1.44 12.23 4.25
N ASN A 128 1.70 12.15 2.96
CA ASN A 128 1.59 13.29 2.05
C ASN A 128 0.31 13.10 1.23
N ILE A 129 -0.69 13.94 1.45
CA ILE A 129 -2.01 13.81 0.82
C ILE A 129 -2.03 14.66 -0.46
N THR A 130 -2.43 14.06 -1.58
CA THR A 130 -2.63 14.75 -2.86
C THR A 130 -4.09 14.65 -3.27
N GLN A 131 -4.77 15.79 -3.44
CA GLN A 131 -6.13 15.81 -3.96
C GLN A 131 -6.12 15.91 -5.49
N VAL A 132 -6.80 14.99 -6.16
CA VAL A 132 -6.99 15.00 -7.62
C VAL A 132 -8.44 15.32 -7.98
N PRO A 133 -8.71 16.00 -9.11
CA PRO A 133 -10.08 16.27 -9.54
C PRO A 133 -10.86 14.98 -9.80
N LYS A 134 -12.12 14.92 -9.35
CA LYS A 134 -13.01 13.76 -9.54
C LYS A 134 -13.14 13.28 -11.00
N ARG A 135 -13.00 14.20 -11.97
CA ARG A 135 -13.00 13.84 -13.41
C ARG A 135 -11.89 12.87 -13.80
N MET A 136 -10.77 12.84 -13.07
CA MET A 136 -9.65 11.92 -13.32
C MET A 136 -10.05 10.46 -13.09
N VAL A 137 -11.03 10.21 -12.21
CA VAL A 137 -11.61 8.87 -12.00
C VAL A 137 -12.22 8.31 -13.29
N ASN A 138 -12.60 9.15 -14.26
CA ASN A 138 -13.14 8.72 -15.54
C ASN A 138 -12.08 8.62 -16.67
N GLY A 139 -10.87 9.14 -16.49
CA GLY A 139 -9.75 8.97 -17.42
C GLY A 139 -9.03 7.61 -17.29
N GLY A 140 -8.02 7.38 -18.13
CA GLY A 140 -7.04 6.28 -17.94
C GLY A 140 -5.96 6.67 -16.93
N PHE A 141 -5.32 5.68 -16.32
CA PHE A 141 -4.15 5.85 -15.46
C PHE A 141 -2.87 6.02 -16.27
#